data_AF-A0A2G9NWF1-F1
#
_entry.id   AF-A0A2G9NWF1-F1
#
_cell.length_a   1.000
_cell.length_b   1.000
_cell.length_c   1.000
_cell.angle_alpha   90.00
_cell.angle_beta   90.00
_cell.angle_gamma   90.00
#
_symmetry.space_group_name_H-M   'P 1'
#
loop_
_entity.id
_entity.type
_entity.pdbx_description
1 polymer ?
#
loop_
_entity_poly.entity_id
_entity_poly.type
_entity_poly.pdbx_seq_one_letter_code
_entity_poly.pdbx_strand_id
1 'polypeptide(L)'
;FGTSGKLYNSNLVMYDEETDTYWQQIDGRAIVGVLTGQELEEISIDTVVWRDWKTFHPNSEVLSQDTGFSRQYGKDPYGNYYEDSFLIFDV
;
A
#
# COMPACT_ATOMS: atom_id res chain seq x y z
N PHE A 1 -0.65 10.68 2.32
CA PHE A 1 -1.58 9.76 2.99
C PHE A 1 -0.87 9.01 4.10
N GLY A 2 -1.57 8.72 5.19
CA GLY A 2 -1.09 7.85 6.25
C GLY A 2 -2.21 7.05 6.93
N THR A 3 -1.83 6.26 7.94
CA THR A 3 -2.79 5.48 8.74
C THR A 3 -3.39 6.35 9.84
N SER A 4 -4.73 6.41 9.91
CA SER A 4 -5.41 7.23 10.94
C SER A 4 -5.52 6.54 12.31
N GLY A 5 -5.20 5.24 12.38
CA GLY A 5 -5.48 4.39 13.53
C GLY A 5 -6.96 4.06 13.74
N LYS A 6 -7.83 4.41 12.79
CA LYS A 6 -9.28 4.17 12.85
C LYS A 6 -9.69 3.08 11.86
N LEU A 7 -10.79 2.42 12.18
CA LEU A 7 -11.44 1.43 11.34
C LEU A 7 -12.90 1.80 11.11
N TYR A 8 -13.41 1.50 9.92
CA TYR A 8 -14.82 1.51 9.58
C TYR A 8 -15.18 0.17 8.95
N ASN A 9 -16.16 -0.55 9.51
CA ASN A 9 -16.50 -1.92 9.10
C ASN A 9 -15.26 -2.84 8.98
N SER A 10 -14.38 -2.79 9.99
CA SER A 10 -13.11 -3.51 10.04
C SER A 10 -12.12 -3.20 8.89
N ASN A 11 -12.36 -2.13 8.14
CA ASN A 11 -11.47 -1.63 7.10
C ASN A 11 -10.73 -0.36 7.55
N LEU A 12 -9.49 -0.19 7.09
CA LEU A 12 -8.67 0.97 7.43
C LEU A 12 -9.31 2.27 6.93
N VAL A 13 -9.28 3.29 7.80
CA VAL A 13 -9.50 4.68 7.39
C VAL A 13 -8.13 5.33 7.22
N MET A 14 -7.84 5.82 6.01
CA MET A 14 -6.62 6.57 5.71
C MET A 14 -6.87 8.07 5.98
N TYR A 15 -5.81 8.83 6.24
CA TYR A 15 -5.88 10.29 6.23
C TYR A 15 -5.00 10.84 5.10
N ASP A 16 -5.45 11.91 4.48
CA ASP A 16 -4.67 12.74 3.57
C ASP A 16 -3.94 13.83 4.38
N GLU A 17 -2.63 13.99 4.14
CA GLU A 17 -1.79 14.96 4.85
C GLU A 17 -1.99 16.40 4.36
N GLU A 18 -2.44 16.59 3.12
CA GLU A 18 -2.60 17.93 2.54
C GLU A 18 -3.89 18.60 3.01
N THR A 19 -4.97 17.83 3.10
CA THR A 19 -6.31 18.35 3.41
C THR A 19 -6.87 17.93 4.76
N ASP A 20 -6.15 17.09 5.51
CA ASP A 20 -6.63 16.42 6.72
C ASP A 20 -7.95 15.65 6.52
N THR A 21 -8.28 15.28 5.26
CA THR A 21 -9.47 14.50 4.92
C THR A 21 -9.26 13.03 5.23
N TYR A 22 -10.28 12.36 5.75
CA TYR A 22 -10.27 10.93 6.01
C TYR A 22 -11.00 10.17 4.91
N TRP A 23 -10.39 9.06 4.51
CA TRP A 23 -10.77 8.27 3.35
C TRP A 23 -10.95 6.80 3.74
N GLN A 24 -12.08 6.20 3.35
CA GLN A 24 -12.26 4.76 3.47
C GLN A 24 -11.38 4.06 2.42
N GLN A 25 -10.51 3.12 2.85
CA GLN A 25 -9.45 2.59 1.98
C GLN A 25 -9.99 1.81 0.78
N ILE A 26 -11.02 0.98 0.98
CA ILE A 26 -11.50 0.05 -0.06
C ILE A 26 -12.21 0.75 -1.22
N ASP A 27 -13.14 1.65 -0.92
CA ASP A 27 -13.97 2.31 -1.94
C ASP A 27 -13.51 3.74 -2.25
N GLY A 28 -12.44 4.21 -1.63
CA GLY A 28 -11.82 5.50 -1.92
C GLY A 28 -12.70 6.69 -1.58
N ARG A 29 -13.69 6.55 -0.70
CA ARG A 29 -14.62 7.65 -0.34
C ARG A 29 -14.07 8.54 0.75
N ALA A 30 -14.14 9.85 0.54
CA ALA A 30 -13.90 10.83 1.59
C ALA A 30 -15.09 10.91 2.55
N ILE A 31 -14.87 10.58 3.82
CA ILE A 31 -15.91 10.44 4.85
C ILE A 31 -15.90 11.53 5.91
N VAL A 32 -14.76 12.23 6.10
CA VAL A 32 -14.61 13.36 7.02
C VAL A 32 -13.60 14.35 6.43
N GLY A 33 -13.86 15.66 6.53
CA GLY A 33 -12.94 16.71 6.09
C GLY A 33 -13.46 17.50 4.90
N VAL A 34 -12.63 18.38 4.35
CA VAL A 34 -13.02 19.36 3.33
C VAL A 34 -13.43 18.72 1.99
N LEU A 35 -13.01 17.47 1.74
CA LEU A 35 -13.35 16.71 0.54
C LEU A 35 -14.49 15.70 0.76
N THR A 36 -15.23 15.76 1.87
CA THR A 36 -16.33 14.80 2.16
C THR A 36 -17.31 14.67 0.99
N GLY A 37 -17.61 13.43 0.60
CA GLY A 37 -18.48 13.11 -0.54
C GLY A 37 -17.76 12.99 -1.89
N GLN A 38 -16.46 13.27 -1.95
CA GLN A 38 -15.60 12.94 -3.10
C GLN A 38 -15.21 11.45 -3.08
N GLU A 39 -14.90 10.93 -4.26
CA GLU A 39 -14.39 9.56 -4.46
C GLU A 39 -13.06 9.63 -5.23
N LEU A 40 -12.11 8.77 -4.87
CA LEU A 40 -10.85 8.63 -5.62
C LEU A 40 -11.09 7.92 -6.96
N GLU A 41 -10.34 8.32 -7.99
CA GLU A 41 -10.31 7.60 -9.25
C GLU A 41 -9.50 6.31 -9.10
N GLU A 42 -10.10 5.18 -9.50
CA GLU A 42 -9.41 3.89 -9.51
C GLU A 42 -8.38 3.85 -10.65
N ILE A 43 -7.14 3.47 -10.31
CA ILE A 43 -6.05 3.31 -11.27
C ILE A 43 -5.71 1.83 -11.38
N SER A 44 -5.69 1.30 -12.61
CA SER A 44 -5.31 -0.09 -12.87
C SER A 44 -3.82 -0.31 -12.59
N ILE A 45 -3.50 -1.42 -11.93
CA ILE A 45 -2.12 -1.87 -11.68
C ILE A 45 -1.94 -3.32 -12.14
N ASP A 46 -0.75 -3.61 -12.67
CA ASP A 46 -0.37 -4.97 -13.04
C ASP A 46 0.60 -5.54 -12.00
N THR A 47 0.30 -6.75 -11.52
CA THR A 47 1.24 -7.52 -10.67
C THR A 47 1.95 -8.56 -11.54
N VAL A 48 3.22 -8.30 -11.85
CA VAL A 48 4.01 -9.12 -12.79
C VAL A 48 5.41 -9.40 -12.27
N VAL A 49 6.00 -10.50 -12.73
CA VAL A 49 7.40 -10.82 -12.42
C VAL A 49 8.32 -9.87 -13.17
N TRP A 50 9.27 -9.26 -12.47
CA TRP A 50 10.19 -8.26 -13.03
C TRP A 50 10.93 -8.73 -14.29
N ARG A 51 11.40 -9.99 -14.29
CA ARG A 51 12.07 -10.59 -15.45
C ARG A 51 11.18 -10.56 -16.69
N ASP A 52 9.91 -10.90 -16.53
CA ASP A 52 8.95 -11.00 -17.63
C ASP A 52 8.55 -9.60 -18.09
N TRP A 53 8.34 -8.65 -17.17
CA TRP A 53 8.15 -7.23 -17.50
C TRP A 53 9.26 -6.66 -18.38
N LYS A 54 10.53 -6.94 -18.05
CA LYS A 54 11.69 -6.46 -18.82
C LYS A 54 11.77 -7.05 -20.24
N THR A 55 11.13 -8.18 -20.52
CA THR A 55 11.06 -8.70 -21.90
C THR A 55 10.20 -7.80 -22.80
N PHE A 56 9.12 -7.23 -22.26
CA PHE A 56 8.23 -6.32 -22.99
C PHE A 56 8.67 -4.85 -22.89
N HIS A 57 9.30 -4.47 -21.77
CA HIS A 57 9.71 -3.10 -21.47
C HIS A 57 11.23 -3.03 -21.17
N PRO A 58 12.10 -3.21 -22.19
CA PRO A 58 13.54 -3.34 -21.99
C PRO A 58 14.20 -2.08 -21.45
N ASN A 59 13.57 -0.91 -21.55
CA ASN A 59 14.08 0.35 -21.04
C ASN A 59 13.53 0.73 -19.66
N SER A 60 12.66 -0.08 -19.05
CA SER A 60 12.20 0.20 -17.69
C SER A 60 13.36 0.17 -16.70
N GLU A 61 13.37 1.16 -15.82
CA GLU A 61 14.37 1.35 -14.76
C GLU A 61 13.76 1.05 -13.39
N VAL A 62 14.62 0.78 -12.41
CA VAL A 62 14.26 0.64 -11.00
C VAL A 62 15.11 1.60 -10.18
N LEU A 63 14.58 2.05 -9.04
CA LEU A 63 15.33 2.92 -8.14
C LEU A 63 16.60 2.22 -7.64
N SER A 64 17.70 2.97 -7.60
CA SER A 64 18.97 2.48 -7.05
C SER A 64 18.84 2.19 -5.55
N GLN A 65 19.59 1.19 -5.08
CA GLN A 65 19.76 0.93 -3.65
C GLN A 65 20.73 1.93 -2.99
N ASP A 66 21.50 2.67 -3.79
CA ASP A 66 22.48 3.68 -3.33
C ASP A 66 21.80 4.99 -2.90
N THR A 67 20.90 4.89 -1.92
CA THR A 67 20.09 6.01 -1.43
C THR A 67 20.78 6.85 -0.34
N GLY A 68 21.95 6.42 0.14
CA GLY A 68 22.61 7.00 1.32
C GLY A 68 22.08 6.50 2.67
N PHE A 69 21.04 5.65 2.66
CA PHE A 69 20.49 5.01 3.87
C PHE A 69 20.83 3.52 3.91
N SER A 70 21.12 3.00 5.11
CA SER A 70 21.27 1.56 5.32
C SER A 70 19.90 0.94 5.60
N ARG A 71 19.30 0.30 4.58
CA ARG A 71 18.09 -0.52 4.74
C ARG A 71 18.24 -1.85 4.02
N GLN A 72 17.98 -2.94 4.74
CA GLN A 72 18.06 -4.29 4.19
C GLN A 72 16.80 -4.65 3.41
N TYR A 73 16.63 -4.09 2.20
CA TYR A 73 15.48 -4.39 1.33
C TYR A 73 15.39 -5.86 0.89
N GLY A 74 16.48 -6.62 0.97
CA GLY A 74 16.49 -8.06 0.69
C GLY A 74 16.00 -8.93 1.85
N LYS A 75 15.61 -8.34 2.99
CA LYS A 75 15.09 -9.06 4.15
C LYS A 75 13.61 -8.76 4.30
N ASP A 76 12.79 -9.80 4.23
CA ASP A 76 11.35 -9.67 4.48
C ASP A 76 11.12 -9.17 5.91
N PRO A 77 10.43 -8.03 6.11
CA PRO A 77 10.12 -7.53 7.45
C PRO A 77 9.19 -8.46 8.23
N TYR A 78 8.45 -9.35 7.56
CA TYR A 78 7.53 -10.32 8.16
C TYR A 78 8.17 -11.70 8.37
N GLY A 79 9.44 -11.88 8.00
CA GLY A 79 10.19 -13.11 8.27
C GLY A 79 9.50 -14.35 7.72
N ASN A 80 9.15 -15.31 8.59
CA ASN A 80 8.49 -16.56 8.22
C ASN A 80 6.95 -16.48 8.23
N TYR A 81 6.35 -15.30 8.39
CA TYR A 81 4.89 -15.14 8.51
C TYR A 81 4.11 -15.81 7.36
N TYR A 82 4.63 -15.74 6.13
CA TYR A 82 3.98 -16.34 4.95
C TYR A 82 4.27 -17.84 4.76
N GLU A 83 5.23 -18.39 5.52
CA GLU A 83 5.65 -19.80 5.45
C GLU A 83 5.15 -20.60 6.66
N ASP A 84 4.88 -19.93 7.78
CA ASP A 84 4.39 -20.52 9.00
C ASP A 84 2.88 -20.77 8.93
N SER A 85 2.47 -21.99 9.27
CA SER A 85 1.05 -22.38 9.30
C SER A 85 0.39 -22.10 10.65
N PHE A 86 1.15 -21.60 11.64
CA PHE A 86 0.65 -21.28 12.96
C PHE A 86 -0.28 -20.06 12.93
N LEU A 87 -1.55 -20.26 13.25
CA LEU A 87 -2.55 -19.19 13.39
C LEU A 87 -2.54 -18.65 14.81
N ILE A 88 -2.38 -17.33 14.96
CA ILE A 88 -2.47 -16.63 16.25
C ILE A 88 -3.94 -16.42 16.67
N PHE A 89 -4.85 -16.40 15.70
CA PHE A 89 -6.29 -16.25 15.92
C PHE A 89 -7.02 -17.34 15.13
N ASP A 90 -7.97 -18.01 15.78
CA ASP A 90 -8.88 -18.93 15.08
C ASP A 90 -9.74 -18.15 14.07
N VAL A 91 -9.90 -18.74 12.89
CA VAL A 91 -10.74 -18.24 11.78
C VAL A 91 -12.18 -18.73 11.90
#